data_AF-A0A4R6VE20-F1
#
_entry.id   AF-A0A4R6VE20-F1
#
_cell.length_a   1.000
_cell.length_b   1.000
_cell.length_c   1.000
_cell.angle_alpha   90.00
_cell.angle_beta   90.00
_cell.angle_gamma   90.00
#
_symmetry.space_group_name_H-M   'P 1'
#
loop_
_entity.id
_entity.type
_entity.pdbx_description
1 polymer ?
#
loop_
_entity_poly.entity_id
_entity_poly.type
_entity_poly.pdbx_seq_one_letter_code
_entity_poly.pdbx_strand_id
1 'polypeptide(L)'
;MHDIGYAPDLAVIGFHPLDGARYLNEEGAPRRVVDLVAFHSSAWVEAQEFGVADELAEFHDERTLTRDLLWYCDMTTGPDGTDFEFEDRMTEVRERYGPDHYVTRALDVGMDERRAAVGRSREWLTSVGLADQV
;
A
#
# COMPACT_ATOMS: atom_id res chain seq x y z
N MET A 1 -5.53 -8.27 3.50
CA MET A 1 -4.24 -8.91 3.84
C MET A 1 -3.17 -8.34 2.90
N HIS A 2 -2.73 -7.14 3.27
CA HIS A 2 -1.52 -6.41 2.85
C HIS A 2 -1.06 -5.63 4.09
N ASP A 3 -2.04 -5.13 4.83
CA ASP A 3 -1.98 -4.53 6.17
C ASP A 3 -1.79 -5.52 7.35
N ILE A 4 -1.28 -6.73 7.13
CA ILE A 4 -1.15 -7.73 8.21
C ILE A 4 -0.21 -7.28 9.35
N GLY A 5 0.78 -6.44 9.04
CA GLY A 5 1.71 -5.91 10.03
C GLY A 5 1.10 -4.95 11.05
N TYR A 6 -0.17 -4.55 10.91
CA TYR A 6 -0.89 -3.84 11.98
C TYR A 6 -1.29 -4.73 13.15
N ALA A 7 -1.26 -6.06 12.98
CA ALA A 7 -1.59 -6.96 14.08
C ALA A 7 -0.64 -6.71 15.27
N PRO A 8 -1.17 -6.53 16.50
CA PRO A 8 -0.36 -6.13 17.66
C PRO A 8 0.83 -7.05 17.94
N ASP A 9 0.68 -8.35 17.71
CA ASP A 9 1.72 -9.35 17.94
C ASP A 9 2.80 -9.36 16.83
N LEU A 10 2.55 -8.68 15.70
CA LEU A 10 3.46 -8.61 14.55
C LEU A 10 4.19 -7.27 14.42
N ALA A 11 3.71 -6.22 15.08
CA ALA A 11 4.27 -4.87 15.00
C ALA A 11 5.60 -4.74 15.77
N VAL A 12 6.67 -5.34 15.25
CA VAL A 12 8.00 -5.37 15.89
C VAL A 12 8.66 -4.01 15.88
N ILE A 13 8.66 -3.31 14.74
CA ILE A 13 9.24 -1.96 14.62
C ILE A 13 8.19 -0.87 14.49
N GLY A 14 6.92 -1.25 14.28
CA GLY A 14 5.80 -0.33 14.12
C GLY A 14 5.66 0.24 12.71
N PHE A 15 6.34 -0.36 11.72
CA PHE A 15 6.18 -0.04 10.30
C PHE A 15 5.54 -1.24 9.61
N HIS A 16 4.22 -1.20 9.48
CA HIS A 16 3.40 -2.35 9.12
C HIS A 16 3.73 -3.02 7.77
N PRO A 17 4.23 -2.35 6.71
CA PRO A 17 4.59 -3.04 5.48
C PRO A 17 5.78 -3.98 5.71
N LEU A 18 6.79 -3.53 6.44
CA LEU A 18 7.99 -4.32 6.72
C LEU A 18 7.75 -5.40 7.78
N ASP A 19 7.04 -5.06 8.86
CA ASP A 19 6.64 -6.02 9.89
C ASP A 19 5.79 -7.16 9.30
N GLY A 20 4.82 -6.83 8.44
CA GLY A 20 3.99 -7.82 7.76
C GLY A 20 4.79 -8.68 6.77
N ALA A 21 5.69 -8.07 6.00
CA ALA A 21 6.51 -8.81 5.04
C ALA A 21 7.48 -9.79 5.74
N ARG A 22 8.14 -9.35 6.82
CA ARG A 22 9.04 -10.21 7.62
C ARG A 22 8.29 -11.40 8.21
N TYR A 23 7.14 -11.15 8.83
CA TYR A 23 6.30 -12.22 9.36
C TYR A 23 5.92 -13.24 8.28
N LEU A 24 5.43 -12.80 7.12
CA LEU A 24 5.05 -13.71 6.04
C LEU A 24 6.24 -14.50 5.47
N ASN A 25 7.43 -13.89 5.44
CA ASN A 25 8.64 -14.58 5.03
C ASN A 25 9.02 -15.69 6.03
N GLU A 26 8.89 -15.44 7.32
CA GLU A 26 9.12 -16.43 8.38
C GLU A 26 8.12 -17.59 8.33
N GLU A 27 6.86 -17.31 8.02
CA GLU A 27 5.79 -18.32 7.85
C GLU A 27 5.90 -19.10 6.51
N GLY A 28 6.90 -18.79 5.68
CA GLY A 28 7.12 -19.49 4.41
C GLY A 28 6.09 -19.15 3.32
N ALA A 29 5.47 -17.97 3.39
CA ALA A 29 4.58 -17.49 2.34
C ALA A 29 5.31 -17.35 0.99
N PRO A 30 4.59 -17.40 -0.15
CA PRO A 30 5.21 -17.20 -1.46
C PRO A 30 5.93 -15.86 -1.54
N ARG A 31 7.19 -15.86 -2.02
CA ARG A 31 8.04 -14.66 -2.11
C ARG A 31 7.34 -13.46 -2.76
N ARG A 32 6.57 -13.71 -3.83
CA ARG A 32 5.79 -12.67 -4.51
C ARG A 32 4.78 -11.97 -3.60
N VAL A 33 4.11 -12.70 -2.71
CA VAL A 33 3.14 -12.14 -1.75
C VAL A 33 3.87 -11.30 -0.71
N VAL A 34 5.00 -11.81 -0.21
CA VAL A 34 5.87 -11.09 0.74
C VAL A 34 6.32 -9.74 0.16
N ASP A 35 6.81 -9.76 -1.09
CA ASP A 35 7.25 -8.55 -1.80
C ASP A 35 6.10 -7.56 -2.04
N LEU A 36 4.91 -8.04 -2.42
CA LEU A 36 3.70 -7.22 -2.58
C LEU A 36 3.27 -6.56 -1.26
N VAL A 37 3.39 -7.27 -0.14
CA VAL A 37 3.10 -6.74 1.20
C VAL A 37 4.13 -5.68 1.59
N ALA A 38 5.42 -5.90 1.32
CA ALA A 38 6.46 -4.93 1.64
C ALA A 38 6.26 -3.59 0.90
N PHE A 39 5.85 -3.65 -0.36
CA PHE A 39 5.72 -2.48 -1.25
C PHE A 39 4.29 -1.99 -1.46
N HIS A 40 3.31 -2.41 -0.66
CA HIS A 40 1.93 -1.95 -0.85
C HIS A 40 1.81 -0.43 -0.66
N SER A 41 0.84 0.16 -1.35
CA SER A 41 0.41 1.57 -1.21
C SER A 41 1.50 2.63 -1.17
N SER A 42 2.59 2.39 -1.92
CA SER A 42 3.76 3.25 -2.00
C SER A 42 4.58 3.34 -0.70
N ALA A 43 4.61 2.24 0.07
CA ALA A 43 5.38 2.07 1.30
C ALA A 43 6.87 2.46 1.17
N TRP A 44 7.44 2.45 -0.03
CA TRP A 44 8.83 2.91 -0.25
C TRP A 44 9.06 4.37 0.15
N VAL A 45 8.06 5.23 0.01
CA VAL A 45 8.16 6.64 0.44
C VAL A 45 8.03 6.73 1.96
N GLU A 46 7.09 5.98 2.52
CA GLU A 46 6.88 5.95 3.97
C GLU A 46 8.11 5.39 4.68
N ALA A 47 8.77 4.39 4.10
CA ALA A 47 10.01 3.84 4.63
C ALA A 47 11.15 4.87 4.66
N GLN A 48 11.21 5.80 3.69
CA GLN A 48 12.18 6.90 3.72
C GLN A 48 11.89 7.87 4.87
N GLU A 49 10.62 8.24 5.05
CA GLU A 49 10.18 9.12 6.14
C GLU A 49 10.29 8.48 7.53
N PHE A 50 10.11 7.16 7.61
CA PHE A 50 10.22 6.38 8.84
C PHE A 50 11.67 5.99 9.18
N GLY A 51 12.56 5.97 8.18
CA GLY A 51 13.99 5.67 8.34
C GLY A 51 14.35 4.18 8.22
N VAL A 52 13.58 3.41 7.45
CA VAL A 52 13.75 1.95 7.23
C VAL A 52 13.86 1.57 5.75
N ALA A 53 14.33 2.50 4.93
CA ALA A 53 14.44 2.32 3.48
C ALA A 53 15.46 1.22 3.10
N ASP A 54 16.53 1.07 3.86
CA ASP A 54 17.57 0.05 3.61
C ASP A 54 17.03 -1.36 3.89
N GLU A 55 16.24 -1.53 4.94
CA GLU A 55 15.58 -2.79 5.28
C GLU A 55 14.48 -3.14 4.27
N LEU A 56 13.74 -2.15 3.78
CA LEU A 56 12.75 -2.36 2.73
C LEU A 56 13.41 -2.83 1.42
N ALA A 57 14.66 -2.43 1.15
CA ALA A 57 15.38 -2.80 -0.07
C ALA A 57 15.73 -4.29 -0.17
N GLU A 58 15.51 -5.09 0.89
CA GLU A 58 15.60 -6.56 0.86
C GLU A 58 14.44 -7.20 0.04
N PHE A 59 13.37 -6.45 -0.18
CA PHE A 59 12.18 -6.84 -0.92
C PHE A 59 12.16 -6.23 -2.33
N HIS A 60 11.25 -6.67 -3.18
CA HIS A 60 11.18 -6.25 -4.58
C HIS A 60 9.84 -5.62 -4.97
N ASP A 61 9.83 -4.35 -5.41
CA ASP A 61 8.65 -3.77 -6.07
C ASP A 61 8.50 -4.37 -7.48
N GLU A 62 7.53 -5.26 -7.66
CA GLU A 62 7.34 -5.94 -8.93
C GLU A 62 6.82 -5.05 -10.07
N ARG A 63 6.28 -3.86 -9.74
CA ARG A 63 5.74 -2.88 -10.72
C ARG A 63 4.86 -3.50 -11.81
N THR A 64 4.09 -4.52 -11.46
CA THR A 64 3.14 -5.18 -12.35
C THR A 64 1.73 -4.65 -12.13
N LEU A 65 0.81 -5.02 -13.02
CA LEU A 65 -0.62 -4.77 -12.85
C LEU A 65 -1.18 -5.37 -11.54
N THR A 66 -0.69 -6.53 -11.07
CA THR A 66 -1.17 -7.10 -9.79
C THR A 66 -0.83 -6.18 -8.61
N ARG A 67 0.37 -5.59 -8.62
CA ARG A 67 0.77 -4.58 -7.63
C ARG A 67 -0.12 -3.36 -7.71
N ASP A 68 -0.39 -2.85 -8.92
CA ASP A 68 -1.26 -1.68 -9.09
C ASP A 68 -2.71 -1.95 -8.69
N LEU A 69 -3.23 -3.16 -8.92
CA LEU A 69 -4.55 -3.58 -8.47
C LEU A 69 -4.63 -3.73 -6.95
N LEU A 70 -3.57 -4.23 -6.30
CA LEU A 70 -3.49 -4.27 -4.85
C LEU A 70 -3.57 -2.86 -4.25
N TRP A 71 -2.83 -1.91 -4.83
CA TRP A 71 -2.85 -0.51 -4.41
C TRP A 71 -4.21 0.13 -4.68
N TYR A 72 -4.81 -0.15 -5.83
CA TYR A 72 -6.16 0.31 -6.17
C TYR A 72 -7.14 -0.09 -5.06
N CYS A 73 -7.20 -1.36 -4.69
CA CYS A 73 -8.11 -1.83 -3.63
C CYS A 73 -7.90 -1.10 -2.29
N ASP A 74 -6.66 -0.83 -1.89
CA ASP A 74 -6.39 -0.11 -0.65
C ASP A 74 -6.78 1.40 -0.72
N MET A 75 -6.58 1.99 -1.89
CA MET A 75 -6.79 3.43 -2.12
C MET A 75 -8.21 3.78 -2.57
N THR A 76 -9.08 2.80 -2.78
CA THR A 76 -10.51 3.01 -3.09
C THR A 76 -11.44 2.33 -2.10
N THR A 77 -10.91 1.66 -1.06
CA THR A 77 -11.73 0.99 -0.05
C THR A 77 -11.31 1.37 1.38
N GLY A 78 -12.30 1.76 2.17
CA GLY A 78 -12.17 2.07 3.59
C GLY A 78 -11.89 0.83 4.45
N PRO A 79 -11.38 1.00 5.69
CA PRO A 79 -11.16 -0.12 6.62
C PRO A 79 -12.46 -0.86 6.99
N ASP A 80 -13.62 -0.22 6.83
CA ASP A 80 -14.96 -0.78 7.03
C ASP A 80 -15.59 -1.32 5.73
N GLY A 81 -14.86 -1.30 4.62
CA GLY A 81 -15.35 -1.71 3.31
C GLY A 81 -16.10 -0.63 2.53
N THR A 82 -16.12 0.62 3.02
CA THR A 82 -16.75 1.73 2.28
C THR A 82 -15.99 2.04 1.00
N ASP A 83 -16.69 2.23 -0.12
CA ASP A 83 -16.09 2.66 -1.38
C ASP A 83 -15.73 4.15 -1.34
N PHE A 84 -14.55 4.47 -1.87
CA PHE A 84 -14.04 5.83 -1.99
C PHE A 84 -13.54 6.12 -3.40
N GLU A 85 -13.75 7.35 -3.85
CA GLU A 85 -12.90 7.91 -4.89
C GLU A 85 -11.48 8.11 -4.35
N PHE A 86 -10.49 7.91 -5.22
CA PHE A 86 -9.07 7.98 -4.86
C PHE A 86 -8.70 9.28 -4.12
N GLU A 87 -9.12 10.43 -4.63
CA GLU A 87 -8.78 11.73 -4.03
C GLU A 87 -9.46 11.94 -2.67
N ASP A 88 -10.68 11.42 -2.49
CA ASP A 88 -11.39 11.44 -1.21
C ASP A 88 -10.69 10.54 -0.19
N ARG A 89 -10.23 9.35 -0.61
CA ARG A 89 -9.45 8.44 0.24
C ARG A 89 -8.12 9.05 0.68
N MET A 90 -7.39 9.70 -0.23
CA MET A 90 -6.11 10.36 0.13
C MET A 90 -6.33 11.54 1.07
N THR A 91 -7.45 12.24 0.94
CA THR A 91 -7.86 13.31 1.88
C THR A 91 -8.17 12.73 3.25
N GLU A 92 -8.95 11.65 3.33
CA GLU A 92 -9.28 10.97 4.58
C GLU A 92 -8.03 10.45 5.31
N VAL A 93 -7.10 9.82 4.60
CA VAL A 93 -5.83 9.36 5.18
C VAL A 93 -5.04 10.54 5.76
N ARG A 94 -4.96 11.67 5.05
CA ARG A 94 -4.28 12.87 5.55
C ARG A 94 -4.92 13.41 6.83
N GLU A 95 -6.25 13.44 6.90
CA GLU A 95 -6.98 13.90 8.09
C GLU A 95 -6.78 12.95 9.28
N ARG A 96 -6.78 11.64 9.05
CA ARG A 96 -6.61 10.62 10.08
C ARG A 96 -5.26 10.72 10.79
N TYR A 97 -4.18 10.92 10.04
CA TYR A 97 -2.82 10.95 10.60
C TYR A 97 -2.36 12.34 11.03
N GLY A 98 -2.93 13.40 10.47
CA GLY A 98 -2.54 14.78 10.77
C GLY A 98 -1.21 15.20 10.10
N PRO A 99 -0.87 16.49 10.11
CA PRO A 99 0.20 17.06 9.27
C PRO A 99 1.62 16.60 9.64
N ASP A 100 1.87 16.29 10.91
CA ASP A 100 3.22 15.98 11.42
C ASP A 100 3.55 14.48 11.36
N HIS A 101 2.62 13.63 10.93
CA HIS A 101 2.82 12.19 10.86
C HIS A 101 3.59 11.79 9.59
N TYR A 102 4.42 10.75 9.68
CA TYR A 102 5.27 10.31 8.56
C TYR A 102 4.43 9.91 7.33
N VAL A 103 3.28 9.27 7.54
CA VAL A 103 2.33 8.91 6.46
C VAL A 103 1.91 10.16 5.68
N THR A 104 1.55 11.24 6.37
CA THR A 104 1.14 12.49 5.72
C THR A 104 2.27 13.13 4.91
N ARG A 105 3.50 13.12 5.42
CA ARG A 105 4.67 13.62 4.66
C ARG A 105 4.96 12.76 3.42
N ALA A 106 4.82 11.45 3.55
CA ALA A 106 5.01 10.50 2.47
C ALA A 106 3.87 10.48 1.42
N LEU A 107 2.67 10.94 1.79
CA LEU A 107 1.54 11.01 0.87
C LEU A 107 1.86 11.91 -0.31
N ASP A 108 2.38 13.12 -0.06
CA ASP A 108 2.64 14.12 -1.11
C ASP A 108 3.71 13.64 -2.10
N VAL A 109 4.77 13.00 -1.61
CA VAL A 109 5.87 12.50 -2.45
C VAL A 109 5.44 11.29 -3.30
N GLY A 110 4.59 10.40 -2.76
CA GLY A 110 4.12 9.22 -3.50
C GLY A 110 2.86 9.45 -4.34
N MET A 111 2.23 10.62 -4.27
CA MET A 111 0.90 10.87 -4.84
C MET A 111 0.83 10.59 -6.36
N ASP A 112 1.85 10.99 -7.11
CA ASP A 112 1.87 10.80 -8.56
C ASP A 112 1.93 9.32 -8.96
N GLU A 113 2.74 8.51 -8.28
CA GLU A 113 2.79 7.07 -8.55
C GLU A 113 1.52 6.36 -8.07
N ARG A 114 0.94 6.77 -6.94
CA ARG A 114 -0.36 6.26 -6.47
C ARG A 114 -1.46 6.52 -7.52
N ARG A 115 -1.55 7.76 -8.01
CA ARG A 115 -2.50 8.14 -9.06
C ARG A 115 -2.27 7.36 -10.35
N ALA A 116 -1.01 7.16 -10.75
CA ALA A 116 -0.66 6.40 -11.94
C ALA A 116 -1.05 4.92 -11.80
N ALA A 117 -0.81 4.30 -10.65
CA ALA A 117 -1.23 2.92 -10.35
C ALA A 117 -2.76 2.77 -10.42
N VAL A 118 -3.50 3.67 -9.79
CA VAL A 118 -4.97 3.70 -9.86
C VAL A 118 -5.46 3.87 -11.29
N GLY A 119 -4.82 4.75 -12.08
CA GLY A 119 -5.13 4.96 -13.49
C GLY A 119 -4.97 3.68 -14.32
N ARG A 120 -3.81 3.02 -14.20
CA ARG A 120 -3.54 1.74 -14.90
C ARG A 120 -4.53 0.64 -14.50
N SER A 121 -4.89 0.57 -13.23
CA SER A 121 -5.90 -0.37 -12.72
C SER A 121 -7.29 -0.11 -13.34
N ARG A 122 -7.74 1.15 -13.38
CA ARG A 122 -9.03 1.53 -13.98
C ARG A 122 -9.07 1.28 -15.49
N GLU A 123 -7.99 1.57 -16.20
CA GLU A 123 -7.84 1.26 -17.63
C GLU A 123 -7.96 -0.24 -17.87
N TRP A 124 -7.28 -1.06 -17.07
CA TRP A 124 -7.36 -2.51 -17.19
C TRP A 124 -8.77 -3.02 -16.89
N LEU A 125 -9.40 -2.60 -15.79
CA LEU A 125 -10.77 -2.98 -15.41
C LEU A 125 -11.77 -2.67 -16.54
N THR A 126 -11.63 -1.50 -17.17
CA THR A 126 -12.43 -1.11 -18.34
C THR A 126 -12.19 -2.07 -19.51
N SER A 127 -10.92 -2.39 -19.79
CA SER A 127 -10.55 -3.27 -20.92
C SER A 127 -11.11 -4.69 -20.81
N VAL A 128 -11.35 -5.17 -19.58
CA VAL A 128 -11.92 -6.51 -19.32
C VAL A 128 -13.42 -6.49 -19.01
N GLY A 129 -14.09 -5.33 -19.11
CA GLY A 129 -15.53 -5.20 -18.91
C GLY A 129 -15.99 -5.27 -17.45
N LEU A 130 -15.11 -4.90 -16.51
CA LEU A 130 -15.39 -4.91 -15.07
C LEU A 130 -15.58 -3.51 -14.47
N ALA A 131 -15.57 -2.44 -15.28
CA ALA A 131 -15.65 -1.06 -14.79
C ALA A 131 -16.87 -0.75 -13.92
N ASP A 132 -18.00 -1.43 -14.11
CA ASP A 132 -19.24 -1.19 -13.34
C ASP A 132 -19.35 -2.08 -12.08
N GLN A 133 -18.34 -2.91 -11.79
CA GLN A 133 -18.36 -3.89 -10.68
C GLN A 133 -17.46 -3.50 -9.50
N VAL A 134 -16.72 -2.40 -9.62
CA VAL A 134 -15.65 -1.96 -8.71
C VAL A 134 -15.55 -0.44 -8.66
#